data_AF-A0A0M1JG88-F1
#
_entry.id   AF-A0A0M1JG88-F1
#
_cell.length_a   1.000
_cell.length_b   1.000
_cell.length_c   1.000
_cell.angle_alpha   90.00
_cell.angle_beta   90.00
_cell.angle_gamma   90.00
#
_symmetry.space_group_name_H-M   'P 1'
#
loop_
_entity.id
_entity.type
_entity.pdbx_description
1 polymer ?
#
loop_
_entity_poly.entity_id
_entity_poly.type
_entity_poly.pdbx_seq_one_letter_code
_entity_poly.pdbx_strand_id
1 'polypeptide(L)'
;MPKTKPNLKIASETYWMHKNTAGIDFFLNKSTRKCGIHIRGLAKLCGVDESTIRGVFRKSEKARGDLRGLRESELYKILKDRDIFLRDLRGLSPILNGKEVKVILADVCFDVAHYYARKGYKEALDTIGKMGRFGTEQFIMIQVGFIPRPESIMLDDIEYLIAKELVQVNKSRQEEARFFTNPITGECGIALKSLGFLCGGVAIKHIQAFVEAQNEPYLQADHPEQIVKASVCYQVLQHFGYKHKPRKTVAQHWAKTLDPITPTLHQKTNYQIPSVTKRETQLEQQNIELQAEVARLKQLLKEEETTGRKKLHRLMGQVLQWTVPQLFYEVRLEEDTSHIAQLLDGLILKRLPQQQLPKNFTLPDGLTLDADINLLTYKSQHESLTFWTIQELIGHYVGYRKILKAKHPKRTLPDAQQFALYAVTTMFPQELVKQVGTAWEATDKAGVYHLLTAGLAITVIVLNEITTTQHNRPWNLLSSNQEVVNYALNQDEPLPDDLLLYFKVNS
;
A
#
# COMPACT_ATOMS: atom_id res chain seq x y z
N MET A 1 58.03 -10.04 -38.42
CA MET A 1 57.04 -8.95 -38.63
C MET A 1 56.34 -8.64 -37.30
N PRO A 2 55.99 -7.38 -37.05
CA PRO A 2 55.91 -6.82 -35.71
C PRO A 2 54.52 -6.91 -35.08
N LYS A 3 54.56 -6.95 -33.75
CA LYS A 3 53.46 -6.76 -32.81
C LYS A 3 52.80 -5.39 -33.01
N THR A 4 51.49 -5.35 -33.21
CA THR A 4 50.67 -4.16 -32.96
C THR A 4 49.74 -4.46 -31.78
N LYS A 5 50.18 -4.07 -30.58
CA LYS A 5 49.29 -3.88 -29.43
C LYS A 5 48.41 -2.65 -29.72
N PRO A 6 47.07 -2.73 -29.65
CA PRO A 6 46.28 -1.55 -29.37
C PRO A 6 46.58 -1.13 -27.93
N ASN A 7 47.12 0.06 -27.82
CA ASN A 7 47.48 0.74 -26.58
C ASN A 7 46.18 1.10 -25.84
N LEU A 8 45.59 0.17 -25.09
CA LEU A 8 44.62 0.51 -24.06
C LEU A 8 45.41 1.11 -22.89
N LYS A 9 45.66 2.42 -22.99
CA LYS A 9 45.92 3.26 -21.82
C LYS A 9 44.78 2.98 -20.83
N ILE A 10 45.09 2.26 -19.76
CA ILE A 10 44.29 2.31 -18.53
C ILE A 10 44.23 3.79 -18.20
N ALA A 11 43.08 4.43 -18.44
CA ALA A 11 42.85 5.77 -17.97
C ALA A 11 43.08 5.73 -16.46
N SER A 12 44.09 6.45 -15.98
CA SER A 12 44.35 6.60 -14.55
C SER A 12 43.04 7.00 -13.90
N GLU A 13 42.46 6.13 -13.08
CA GLU A 13 41.29 6.46 -12.28
C GLU A 13 41.63 7.71 -11.47
N THR A 14 41.08 8.84 -11.88
CA THR A 14 41.26 10.09 -11.15
C THR A 14 40.57 9.91 -9.81
N TYR A 15 41.38 9.87 -8.74
CA TYR A 15 40.95 9.88 -7.33
C TYR A 15 40.04 11.06 -6.99
N TRP A 16 39.98 12.06 -7.88
CA TRP A 16 39.20 13.29 -7.75
C TRP A 16 37.89 13.21 -8.54
N MET A 17 36.77 13.46 -7.88
CA MET A 17 35.55 13.91 -8.53
C MET A 17 35.58 15.43 -8.65
N HIS A 18 35.17 15.94 -9.79
CA HIS A 18 35.10 17.36 -10.10
C HIS A 18 33.80 17.66 -10.83
N LYS A 19 33.18 18.79 -10.49
CA LYS A 19 32.06 19.36 -11.25
C LYS A 19 32.09 20.88 -11.15
N ASN A 20 31.88 21.53 -12.29
CA ASN A 20 31.62 22.96 -12.33
C ASN A 20 30.11 23.20 -12.26
N THR A 21 29.65 23.95 -11.25
CA THR A 21 28.24 24.33 -11.12
C THR A 21 28.16 25.85 -10.99
N ALA A 22 27.41 26.50 -11.89
CA ALA A 22 27.28 27.95 -11.94
C ALA A 22 28.62 28.72 -11.97
N GLY A 23 29.65 28.16 -12.62
CA GLY A 23 30.98 28.76 -12.69
C GLY A 23 31.83 28.58 -11.43
N ILE A 24 31.44 27.67 -10.54
CA ILE A 24 32.17 27.31 -9.31
C ILE A 24 32.65 25.86 -9.46
N ASP A 25 33.96 25.65 -9.35
CA ASP A 25 34.56 24.31 -9.38
C ASP A 25 34.60 23.69 -7.98
N PHE A 26 33.93 22.54 -7.85
CA PHE A 26 33.89 21.73 -6.64
C PHE A 26 34.70 20.46 -6.84
N PHE A 27 35.36 20.01 -5.76
CA PHE A 27 36.21 18.82 -5.79
C PHE A 27 35.96 17.92 -4.59
N LEU A 28 36.07 16.62 -4.80
CA LEU A 28 36.00 15.58 -3.77
C LEU A 28 37.05 14.51 -4.04
N ASN A 29 37.79 14.12 -3.01
CA ASN A 29 38.59 12.90 -3.05
C ASN A 29 37.69 11.68 -2.80
N LYS A 30 37.59 10.76 -3.76
CA LYS A 30 36.73 9.58 -3.63
C LYS A 30 37.13 8.70 -2.45
N SER A 31 38.43 8.58 -2.17
CA SER A 31 38.98 7.67 -1.16
C SER A 31 38.96 8.26 0.24
N THR A 32 39.36 9.51 0.41
CA THR A 32 39.44 10.15 1.75
C THR A 32 38.16 10.87 2.15
N ARG A 33 37.20 11.02 1.23
CA ARG A 33 35.98 11.83 1.38
C ARG A 33 36.22 13.33 1.64
N LYS A 34 37.48 13.78 1.72
CA LYS A 34 37.79 15.21 1.83
C LYS A 34 37.35 15.94 0.57
N CYS A 35 36.70 17.07 0.74
CA CYS A 35 36.21 17.89 -0.36
C CYS A 35 36.54 19.37 -0.17
N GLY A 36 36.34 20.14 -1.23
CA GLY A 36 36.71 21.55 -1.23
C GLY A 36 36.22 22.31 -2.45
N ILE A 37 36.40 23.63 -2.38
CA ILE A 37 35.99 24.56 -3.43
C ILE A 37 37.23 25.22 -4.02
N HIS A 38 37.29 25.33 -5.34
CA HIS A 38 38.34 26.07 -5.99
C HIS A 38 38.35 27.54 -5.54
N ILE A 39 39.55 28.12 -5.40
CA ILE A 39 39.73 29.47 -4.84
C ILE A 39 38.89 30.56 -5.54
N ARG A 40 38.72 30.48 -6.87
CA ARG A 40 37.84 31.39 -7.63
C ARG A 40 36.38 31.25 -7.24
N GLY A 41 35.97 29.99 -7.10
CA GLY A 41 34.62 29.63 -6.70
C GLY A 41 34.29 30.14 -5.30
N LEU A 42 35.22 29.97 -4.37
CA LEU A 42 35.08 30.49 -3.01
C LEU A 42 34.98 32.03 -2.98
N ALA A 43 35.78 32.73 -3.80
CA ALA A 43 35.70 34.20 -3.93
C ALA A 43 34.32 34.65 -4.42
N LYS A 44 33.81 33.99 -5.46
CA LYS A 44 32.48 34.23 -5.99
C LYS A 44 31.39 33.98 -4.93
N LEU A 45 31.49 32.90 -4.16
CA LEU A 45 30.56 32.59 -3.07
C LEU A 45 30.64 33.61 -1.92
N CYS A 46 31.80 34.23 -1.70
CA CYS A 46 31.97 35.24 -0.67
C CYS A 46 31.65 36.67 -1.15
N GLY A 47 31.38 36.87 -2.43
CA GLY A 47 31.16 38.21 -3.01
C GLY A 47 32.41 39.09 -3.03
N VAL A 48 33.60 38.49 -3.15
CA VAL A 48 34.89 39.21 -3.12
C VAL A 48 35.78 38.83 -4.30
N ASP A 49 36.71 39.72 -4.64
CA ASP A 49 37.71 39.44 -5.67
C ASP A 49 38.61 38.25 -5.31
N GLU A 50 38.94 37.45 -6.32
CA GLU A 50 39.87 36.31 -6.20
C GLU A 50 41.23 36.73 -5.61
N SER A 51 41.70 37.93 -5.97
CA SER A 51 42.96 38.50 -5.46
C SER A 51 42.94 38.70 -3.93
N THR A 52 41.77 39.04 -3.37
CA THR A 52 41.56 39.24 -1.94
C THR A 52 41.76 37.93 -1.18
N ILE A 53 41.11 36.87 -1.63
CA ILE A 53 41.22 35.53 -1.02
C ILE A 53 42.63 34.94 -1.24
N ARG A 54 43.19 35.09 -2.45
CA ARG A 54 44.58 34.67 -2.74
C ARG A 54 45.59 35.35 -1.83
N GLY A 55 45.42 36.65 -1.55
CA GLY A 55 46.29 37.40 -0.67
C GLY A 55 46.29 36.86 0.76
N VAL A 56 45.12 36.49 1.27
CA VAL A 56 44.96 35.91 2.62
C VAL A 56 45.62 34.55 2.71
N PHE A 57 45.38 33.65 1.75
CA PHE A 57 46.00 32.32 1.78
C PHE A 57 47.51 32.37 1.56
N ARG A 58 48.01 33.26 0.68
CA ARG A 58 49.47 33.43 0.49
C ARG A 58 50.17 33.91 1.75
N LYS A 59 49.54 34.77 2.55
CA LYS A 59 50.07 35.21 3.85
C LYS A 59 50.03 34.08 4.88
N SER A 60 48.96 33.28 4.87
CA SER A 60 48.78 32.14 5.77
C SER A 60 49.76 30.99 5.45
N GLU A 61 50.08 30.74 4.17
CA GLU A 61 51.09 29.76 3.74
C GLU A 61 52.52 30.15 4.15
N LYS A 62 52.87 31.45 4.06
CA LYS A 62 54.23 31.95 4.36
C LYS A 62 54.55 31.97 5.86
N ALA A 63 53.55 32.03 6.72
CA ALA A 63 53.71 32.21 8.17
C ALA A 63 53.93 30.91 8.96
N ARG A 64 54.10 29.75 8.31
CA ARG A 64 54.69 28.56 8.95
C ARG A 64 56.15 28.77 9.38
N GLY A 65 56.77 29.88 8.97
CA GLY A 65 58.02 30.42 9.52
C GLY A 65 57.81 31.85 10.03
N ASP A 66 58.53 32.20 11.09
CA ASP A 66 58.38 33.42 11.88
C ASP A 66 58.43 34.71 11.02
N LEU A 67 57.39 35.53 11.10
CA LEU A 67 57.31 36.83 10.40
C LEU A 67 56.68 37.88 11.32
N ARG A 68 57.55 38.64 11.99
CA ARG A 68 57.19 39.88 12.70
C ARG A 68 56.85 40.98 11.69
N GLY A 69 55.67 41.60 11.81
CA GLY A 69 55.44 42.96 11.28
C GLY A 69 54.27 43.22 10.33
N LEU A 70 53.31 42.32 10.14
CA LEU A 70 52.11 42.61 9.32
C LEU A 70 50.85 42.76 10.18
N ARG A 71 49.99 43.75 9.87
CA ARG A 71 48.64 43.88 10.46
C ARG A 71 47.88 42.54 10.29
N GLU A 72 47.70 41.82 11.40
CA GLU A 72 46.96 40.56 11.42
C GLU A 72 45.47 40.82 11.18
N SER A 73 44.91 40.29 10.09
CA SER A 73 43.46 40.27 9.93
C SER A 73 42.85 39.17 10.82
N GLU A 74 41.60 39.35 11.25
CA GLU A 74 40.87 38.30 12.00
C GLU A 74 40.80 37.00 11.20
N LEU A 75 40.61 37.10 9.88
CA LEU A 75 40.62 35.92 9.00
C LEU A 75 41.98 35.22 8.99
N TYR A 76 43.10 35.95 9.06
CA TYR A 76 44.41 35.33 9.18
C TYR A 76 44.54 34.55 10.50
N LYS A 77 44.04 35.09 11.62
CA LYS A 77 44.05 34.38 12.92
C LYS A 77 43.24 33.08 12.89
N ILE A 78 42.14 33.05 12.14
CA ILE A 78 41.29 31.86 11.96
C ILE A 78 41.99 30.78 11.13
N LEU A 79 42.86 31.18 10.19
CA LEU A 79 43.50 30.29 9.22
C LEU A 79 44.93 29.88 9.59
N LYS A 80 45.56 30.59 10.54
CA LYS A 80 46.92 30.31 10.99
C LYS A 80 47.02 28.85 11.50
N ASP A 81 48.13 28.20 11.16
CA ASP A 81 48.48 26.83 11.60
C ASP A 81 47.54 25.70 11.14
N ARG A 82 46.58 25.99 10.24
CA ARG A 82 45.67 24.97 9.67
C ARG A 82 46.15 24.43 8.34
N ASP A 83 45.68 23.24 7.99
CA ASP A 83 45.73 22.77 6.61
C ASP A 83 44.63 23.48 5.82
N ILE A 84 45.01 24.13 4.73
CA ILE A 84 44.12 25.01 3.97
C ILE A 84 43.70 24.34 2.66
N PHE A 85 44.58 23.56 2.06
CA PHE A 85 44.41 23.06 0.71
C PHE A 85 44.07 21.59 0.70
N LEU A 86 43.08 21.23 -0.11
CA LEU A 86 42.70 19.85 -0.35
C LEU A 86 43.84 19.11 -1.04
N ARG A 87 44.32 18.04 -0.43
CA ARG A 87 45.36 17.14 -0.95
C ARG A 87 44.95 15.67 -0.80
N ASP A 88 45.44 14.80 -1.68
CA ASP A 88 45.26 13.35 -1.55
C ASP A 88 46.21 12.75 -0.48
N LEU A 89 46.14 11.44 -0.27
CA LEU A 89 47.00 10.72 0.69
C LEU A 89 48.51 10.81 0.35
N ARG A 90 48.85 11.22 -0.87
CA ARG A 90 50.23 11.43 -1.34
C ARG A 90 50.63 12.92 -1.30
N GLY A 91 49.77 13.79 -0.78
CA GLY A 91 50.01 15.23 -0.69
C GLY A 91 49.79 16.00 -2.00
N LEU A 92 49.21 15.37 -3.03
CA LEU A 92 48.99 15.96 -4.36
C LEU A 92 47.69 16.76 -4.40
N SER A 93 47.72 17.88 -5.13
CA SER A 93 46.53 18.73 -5.31
C SER A 93 45.60 18.18 -6.41
N PRO A 94 44.32 18.56 -6.43
CA PRO A 94 43.43 18.27 -7.55
C PRO A 94 43.96 18.83 -8.88
N ILE A 95 43.68 18.12 -9.97
CA ILE A 95 44.07 18.52 -11.32
C ILE A 95 42.83 19.00 -12.08
N LEU A 96 42.92 20.17 -12.70
CA LEU A 96 41.91 20.70 -13.61
C LEU A 96 42.60 21.09 -14.92
N ASN A 97 42.11 20.58 -16.05
CA ASN A 97 42.69 20.82 -17.38
C ASN A 97 44.20 20.54 -17.45
N GLY A 98 44.65 19.46 -16.81
CA GLY A 98 46.06 19.03 -16.81
C GLY A 98 47.00 19.84 -15.92
N LYS A 99 46.48 20.78 -15.11
CA LYS A 99 47.27 21.59 -14.16
C LYS A 99 46.77 21.40 -12.73
N GLU A 100 47.69 21.40 -11.77
CA GLU A 100 47.33 21.45 -10.37
C GLU A 100 46.58 22.73 -10.04
N VAL A 101 45.50 22.62 -9.26
CA VAL A 101 44.69 23.74 -8.84
C VAL A 101 44.61 23.85 -7.32
N LYS A 102 44.51 25.08 -6.83
CA LYS A 102 44.34 25.37 -5.40
C LYS A 102 42.87 25.25 -5.01
N VAL A 103 42.56 24.15 -4.34
CA VAL A 103 41.23 23.86 -3.79
C VAL A 103 41.30 24.00 -2.28
N ILE A 104 40.36 24.75 -1.71
CA ILE A 104 40.29 25.05 -0.28
C ILE A 104 39.44 23.99 0.42
N LEU A 105 39.88 23.47 1.56
CA LEU A 105 39.15 22.46 2.34
C LEU A 105 37.79 22.98 2.82
N ALA A 106 36.81 22.08 2.92
CA ALA A 106 35.41 22.41 3.22
C ALA A 106 35.21 23.21 4.52
N ASP A 107 35.86 22.82 5.60
CA ASP A 107 35.84 23.53 6.88
C ASP A 107 36.40 24.95 6.73
N VAL A 108 37.51 25.10 6.02
CA VAL A 108 38.12 26.41 5.71
C VAL A 108 37.23 27.25 4.80
N CYS A 109 36.53 26.65 3.84
CA CYS A 109 35.55 27.35 3.00
C CYS A 109 34.42 27.95 3.85
N PHE A 110 33.92 27.21 4.84
CA PHE A 110 32.91 27.71 5.76
C PHE A 110 33.42 28.90 6.56
N ASP A 111 34.61 28.79 7.16
CA ASP A 111 35.17 29.85 7.99
C ASP A 111 35.41 31.15 7.21
N VAL A 112 35.88 31.04 5.96
CA VAL A 112 36.08 32.19 5.06
C VAL A 112 34.73 32.83 4.71
N ALA A 113 33.73 32.03 4.33
CA ALA A 113 32.39 32.55 4.04
C ALA A 113 31.73 33.17 5.28
N HIS A 114 31.94 32.58 6.47
CA HIS A 114 31.40 33.08 7.73
C HIS A 114 31.99 34.43 8.09
N TYR A 115 33.31 34.58 7.93
CA TYR A 115 33.99 35.86 8.13
C TYR A 115 33.44 36.96 7.21
N TYR A 116 33.25 36.69 5.92
CA TYR A 116 32.70 37.70 5.00
C TYR A 116 31.21 37.96 5.24
N ALA A 117 30.44 36.96 5.65
CA ALA A 117 29.05 37.15 6.08
C ALA A 117 28.96 38.12 7.26
N ARG A 118 29.83 37.98 8.27
CA ARG A 118 29.93 38.90 9.42
C ARG A 118 30.34 40.33 9.02
N LYS A 119 30.98 40.49 7.87
CA LYS A 119 31.33 41.79 7.29
C LYS A 119 30.22 42.39 6.40
N GLY A 120 29.07 41.73 6.31
CA GLY A 120 27.90 42.24 5.59
C GLY A 120 27.83 41.85 4.11
N TYR A 121 28.67 40.93 3.63
CA TYR A 121 28.59 40.42 2.25
C TYR A 121 27.39 39.49 2.10
N LYS A 122 26.45 39.86 1.22
CA LYS A 122 25.17 39.13 1.05
C LYS A 122 25.37 37.74 0.45
N GLU A 123 26.29 37.62 -0.51
CA GLU A 123 26.67 36.35 -1.15
C GLU A 123 27.26 35.38 -0.12
N ALA A 124 28.10 35.88 0.77
CA ALA A 124 28.70 35.11 1.84
C ALA A 124 27.63 34.64 2.86
N LEU A 125 26.65 35.50 3.19
CA LEU A 125 25.54 35.15 4.07
C LEU A 125 24.65 34.06 3.45
N ASP A 126 24.30 34.16 2.17
CA ASP A 126 23.53 33.12 1.45
C ASP A 126 24.32 31.80 1.36
N THR A 127 25.63 31.89 1.09
CA THR A 127 26.53 30.73 1.10
C THR A 127 26.55 30.03 2.45
N ILE A 128 26.66 30.78 3.55
CA ILE A 128 26.59 30.21 4.91
C ILE A 128 25.21 29.64 5.22
N GLY A 129 24.13 30.27 4.75
CA GLY A 129 22.79 29.69 4.84
C GLY A 129 22.69 28.33 4.14
N LYS A 130 23.25 28.22 2.93
CA LYS A 130 23.29 26.96 2.16
C LYS A 130 24.18 25.91 2.81
N MET A 131 25.40 26.26 3.20
CA MET A 131 26.33 25.35 3.87
C MET A 131 25.82 24.92 5.25
N GLY A 132 25.22 25.84 6.02
CA GLY A 132 24.64 25.55 7.33
C GLY A 132 23.42 24.64 7.27
N ARG A 133 22.63 24.70 6.19
CA ARG A 133 21.51 23.78 5.97
C ARG A 133 21.97 22.33 5.81
N PHE A 134 23.04 22.09 5.05
CA PHE A 134 23.47 20.73 4.70
C PHE A 134 24.69 20.20 5.47
N GLY A 135 25.44 21.08 6.13
CA GLY A 135 26.86 20.85 6.43
C GLY A 135 27.71 21.14 5.19
N THR A 136 28.85 21.81 5.37
CA THR A 136 29.68 22.29 4.26
C THR A 136 30.19 21.18 3.35
N GLU A 137 30.55 20.04 3.94
CA GLU A 137 31.02 18.86 3.22
C GLU A 137 29.90 18.29 2.33
N GLN A 138 28.72 18.06 2.91
CA GLN A 138 27.56 17.56 2.18
C GLN A 138 27.12 18.53 1.09
N PHE A 139 27.14 19.84 1.35
CA PHE A 139 26.90 20.87 0.35
C PHE A 139 27.81 20.66 -0.85
N ILE A 140 29.13 20.53 -0.64
CA ILE A 140 30.12 20.32 -1.71
C ILE A 140 29.94 18.97 -2.41
N MET A 141 29.66 17.89 -1.66
CA MET A 141 29.43 16.55 -2.20
C MET A 141 28.24 16.51 -3.18
N ILE A 142 27.13 17.17 -2.81
CA ILE A 142 25.97 17.34 -3.70
C ILE A 142 26.37 18.08 -4.98
N GLN A 143 27.18 19.15 -4.88
CA GLN A 143 27.62 19.90 -6.06
C GLN A 143 28.48 19.07 -7.02
N VAL A 144 29.31 18.15 -6.51
CA VAL A 144 30.09 17.21 -7.36
C VAL A 144 29.29 16.00 -7.84
N GLY A 145 28.01 15.91 -7.51
CA GLY A 145 27.18 14.74 -7.82
C GLY A 145 27.61 13.48 -7.06
N PHE A 146 28.31 13.65 -5.95
CA PHE A 146 28.67 12.56 -5.07
C PHE A 146 27.58 12.38 -4.02
N ILE A 147 26.92 11.25 -4.07
CA ILE A 147 25.92 10.84 -3.09
C ILE A 147 26.65 9.85 -2.17
N PRO A 148 26.88 10.17 -0.88
CA PRO A 148 27.34 9.17 0.07
C PRO A 148 26.37 7.99 0.01
N ARG A 149 26.85 6.75 -0.11
CA ARG A 149 25.93 5.61 0.07
C ARG A 149 25.34 5.78 1.47
N PRO A 150 24.01 5.90 1.61
CA PRO A 150 23.42 5.98 2.93
C PRO A 150 23.83 4.71 3.68
N GLU A 151 24.31 4.87 4.92
CA GLU A 151 24.54 3.71 5.76
C GLU A 151 23.19 3.04 5.95
N SER A 152 23.11 1.73 5.74
CA SER A 152 21.92 0.96 6.01
C SER A 152 22.21 -0.17 6.99
N ILE A 153 21.16 -0.57 7.69
CA ILE A 153 21.17 -1.67 8.64
C ILE A 153 19.92 -2.51 8.40
N MET A 154 20.09 -3.84 8.45
CA MET A 154 18.96 -4.76 8.47
C MET A 154 18.50 -4.92 9.92
N LEU A 155 17.25 -4.58 10.19
CA LEU A 155 16.59 -4.89 11.46
C LEU A 155 15.48 -5.90 11.16
N ASP A 156 15.66 -7.13 11.62
CA ASP A 156 14.90 -8.29 11.17
C ASP A 156 15.02 -8.42 9.62
N ASP A 157 13.90 -8.38 8.90
CA ASP A 157 13.85 -8.46 7.43
C ASP A 157 13.64 -7.09 6.74
N ILE A 158 13.76 -5.98 7.48
CA ILE A 158 13.54 -4.62 6.97
C ILE A 158 14.87 -3.86 6.90
N GLU A 159 15.19 -3.36 5.71
CA GLU A 159 16.31 -2.43 5.53
C GLU A 159 15.91 -1.03 6.02
N TYR A 160 16.76 -0.44 6.88
CA TYR A 160 16.65 0.96 7.26
C TYR A 160 17.92 1.72 6.92
N LEU A 161 17.78 2.93 6.38
CA LEU A 161 18.86 3.90 6.34
C LEU A 161 19.09 4.43 7.76
N ILE A 162 20.33 4.45 8.23
CA ILE A 162 20.69 4.83 9.59
C ILE A 162 21.63 6.04 9.60
N ALA A 163 21.42 6.93 10.57
CA ALA A 163 22.37 7.98 10.92
C ALA A 163 22.66 7.94 12.43
N LYS A 164 23.91 8.21 12.80
CA LYS A 164 24.41 8.20 14.17
C LYS A 164 24.98 9.57 14.53
N GLU A 165 24.61 10.09 15.69
CA GLU A 165 25.09 11.38 16.18
C GLU A 165 25.44 11.30 17.66
N LEU A 166 26.63 11.77 18.03
CA LEU A 166 27.01 11.87 19.44
C LEU A 166 26.28 13.04 20.08
N VAL A 167 25.47 12.73 21.09
CA VAL A 167 24.64 13.71 21.80
C VAL A 167 25.05 13.85 23.26
N GLN A 168 25.13 15.09 23.72
CA GLN A 168 25.41 15.37 25.13
C GLN A 168 24.12 15.22 25.95
N VAL A 169 24.05 14.16 26.76
CA VAL A 169 22.89 13.85 27.61
C VAL A 169 22.89 14.72 28.86
N ASN A 170 24.08 14.92 29.45
CA ASN A 170 24.32 15.83 30.57
C ASN A 170 25.78 16.31 30.57
N LYS A 171 26.20 17.08 31.60
CA LYS A 171 27.55 17.67 31.66
C LYS A 171 28.70 16.66 31.57
N SER A 172 28.49 15.40 31.95
CA SER A 172 29.54 14.37 32.03
C SER A 172 29.29 13.14 31.15
N ARG A 173 28.18 13.09 30.40
CA ARG A 173 27.76 11.90 29.65
C ARG A 173 27.37 12.26 28.21
N GLN A 174 28.00 11.56 27.27
CA GLN A 174 27.66 11.56 25.85
C GLN A 174 27.17 10.16 25.46
N GLU A 175 26.20 10.11 24.56
CA GLU A 175 25.63 8.86 24.03
C GLU A 175 25.45 8.99 22.52
N GLU A 176 25.36 7.86 21.82
CA GLU A 176 25.06 7.84 20.38
C GLU A 176 23.54 7.80 20.18
N ALA A 177 22.98 8.86 19.57
CA ALA A 177 21.61 8.88 19.09
C ALA A 177 21.54 8.29 17.68
N ARG A 178 20.51 7.48 17.43
CA ARG A 178 20.28 6.78 16.16
C ARG A 178 18.95 7.19 15.53
N PHE A 179 19.03 7.50 14.25
CA PHE A 179 17.92 7.96 13.41
C PHE A 179 17.74 7.00 12.24
N PHE A 180 16.49 6.73 11.85
CA PHE A 180 16.15 5.71 10.86
C PHE A 180 15.20 6.26 9.82
N THR A 181 15.37 5.84 8.56
CA THR A 181 14.41 6.05 7.47
C THR A 181 14.25 4.77 6.66
N ASN A 182 13.02 4.31 6.45
CA ASN A 182 12.72 3.20 5.55
C ASN A 182 12.96 3.67 4.09
N PRO A 183 13.84 3.01 3.33
CA PRO A 183 14.20 3.43 1.98
C PRO A 183 13.07 3.21 0.94
N ILE A 184 12.06 2.39 1.25
CA ILE A 184 10.93 2.09 0.37
C ILE A 184 9.77 3.05 0.65
N THR A 185 9.37 3.18 1.92
CA THR A 185 8.17 3.96 2.28
C THR A 185 8.48 5.43 2.57
N GLY A 186 9.73 5.76 2.87
CA GLY A 186 10.13 7.07 3.37
C GLY A 186 9.66 7.37 4.79
N GLU A 187 9.06 6.42 5.50
CA GLU A 187 8.75 6.61 6.91
C GLU A 187 10.04 6.65 7.74
N CYS A 188 10.11 7.58 8.69
CA CYS A 188 11.31 7.80 9.49
C CYS A 188 11.00 7.94 10.98
N GLY A 189 12.03 7.75 11.79
CA GLY A 189 11.88 7.67 13.24
C GLY A 189 13.20 7.70 14.00
N ILE A 190 13.07 7.62 15.32
CA ILE A 190 14.20 7.65 16.26
C ILE A 190 14.08 6.43 17.17
N ALA A 191 15.20 5.77 17.47
CA ALA A 191 15.20 4.67 18.44
C ALA A 191 14.70 5.15 19.81
N LEU A 192 13.90 4.32 20.49
CA LEU A 192 13.30 4.66 21.78
C LEU A 192 14.35 5.05 22.84
N LYS A 193 15.49 4.35 22.86
CA LYS A 193 16.63 4.67 23.73
C LYS A 193 17.23 6.04 23.41
N SER A 194 17.38 6.34 22.11
CA SER A 194 17.89 7.62 21.64
C SER A 194 17.00 8.78 22.07
N LEU A 195 15.67 8.62 22.06
CA LEU A 195 14.75 9.64 22.61
C LEU A 195 15.02 9.95 24.09
N GLY A 196 15.36 8.96 24.90
CA GLY A 196 15.77 9.18 26.29
C GLY A 196 16.99 10.10 26.41
N PHE A 197 17.97 9.93 25.51
CA PHE A 197 19.17 10.77 25.42
C PHE A 197 18.84 12.19 24.98
N LEU A 198 18.05 12.33 23.91
CA LEU A 198 17.60 13.62 23.38
C LEU A 198 16.70 14.37 24.36
N CYS A 199 16.03 13.67 25.28
CA CYS A 199 15.28 14.26 26.38
C CYS A 199 16.14 14.61 27.62
N GLY A 200 17.46 14.59 27.52
CA GLY A 200 18.35 14.93 28.65
C GLY A 200 18.40 13.84 29.73
N GLY A 201 18.38 12.57 29.30
CA GLY A 201 18.54 11.41 30.17
C GLY A 201 17.27 11.01 30.91
N VAL A 202 16.10 11.31 30.35
CA VAL A 202 14.83 10.83 30.90
C VAL A 202 14.81 9.29 30.85
N ALA A 203 14.39 8.65 31.94
CA ALA A 203 14.33 7.20 32.01
C ALA A 203 13.42 6.64 30.91
N ILE A 204 13.88 5.59 30.22
CA ILE A 204 13.19 5.00 29.06
C ILE A 204 11.74 4.64 29.39
N LYS A 205 11.46 4.11 30.60
CA LYS A 205 10.10 3.81 31.06
C LYS A 205 9.12 4.97 30.96
N HIS A 206 9.57 6.21 31.16
CA HIS A 206 8.73 7.40 31.07
C HIS A 206 8.52 7.85 29.62
N ILE A 207 9.54 7.68 28.77
CA ILE A 207 9.39 7.90 27.33
C ILE A 207 8.41 6.86 26.77
N GLN A 208 8.62 5.59 27.08
CA GLN A 208 7.82 4.47 26.61
C GLN A 208 6.34 4.62 27.00
N ALA A 209 6.05 4.93 28.27
CA ALA A 209 4.67 5.17 28.72
C ALA A 209 3.96 6.31 27.95
N PHE A 210 4.70 7.36 27.57
CA PHE A 210 4.14 8.45 26.74
C PHE A 210 3.90 8.00 25.29
N VAL A 211 4.85 7.25 24.73
CA VAL A 211 4.83 6.75 23.35
C VAL A 211 3.68 5.74 23.17
N GLU A 212 3.52 4.78 24.06
CA GLU A 212 2.46 3.75 24.04
C GLU A 212 1.04 4.34 24.17
N ALA A 213 0.92 5.55 24.71
CA ALA A 213 -0.35 6.28 24.76
C ALA A 213 -0.74 6.95 23.43
N GLN A 214 0.14 6.95 22.41
CA GLN A 214 -0.17 7.51 21.09
C GLN A 214 -0.70 6.42 20.14
N ASN A 215 -1.45 6.83 19.12
CA ASN A 215 -1.95 5.91 18.09
C ASN A 215 -0.80 5.44 17.17
N GLU A 216 -0.66 4.12 17.01
CA GLU A 216 0.37 3.46 16.18
C GLU A 216 1.77 4.11 16.25
N PRO A 217 2.42 4.12 17.43
CA PRO A 217 3.56 5.00 17.66
C PRO A 217 4.89 4.52 17.07
N TYR A 218 4.97 3.26 16.66
CA TYR A 218 6.22 2.62 16.23
C TYR A 218 6.21 2.34 14.73
N LEU A 219 7.40 2.44 14.12
CA LEU A 219 7.71 1.81 12.83
C LEU A 219 8.11 0.35 13.01
N GLN A 220 8.69 0.01 14.17
CA GLN A 220 9.08 -1.36 14.52
C GLN A 220 9.01 -1.51 16.03
N ALA A 221 7.89 -2.06 16.53
CA ALA A 221 7.62 -2.20 17.96
C ALA A 221 8.34 -3.40 18.60
N ASP A 222 8.48 -4.48 17.84
CA ASP A 222 8.89 -5.81 18.32
C ASP A 222 10.41 -6.06 18.26
N HIS A 223 11.20 -5.07 17.83
CA HIS A 223 12.66 -5.16 17.75
C HIS A 223 13.34 -4.45 18.95
N PRO A 224 14.48 -4.92 19.48
CA PRO A 224 15.15 -4.32 20.64
C PRO A 224 15.52 -2.83 20.51
N GLU A 225 15.65 -2.33 19.28
CA GLU A 225 15.94 -0.93 18.98
C GLU A 225 14.70 -0.02 19.12
N GLN A 226 13.49 -0.59 18.96
CA GLN A 226 12.17 0.05 18.98
C GLN A 226 12.14 1.43 18.30
N ILE A 227 11.79 1.47 17.01
CA ILE A 227 11.81 2.72 16.23
C ILE A 227 10.49 3.46 16.40
N VAL A 228 10.51 4.64 16.99
CA VAL A 228 9.34 5.50 17.20
C VAL A 228 9.14 6.40 15.98
N LYS A 229 7.90 6.52 15.48
CA LYS A 229 7.56 7.36 14.31
C LYS A 229 7.96 8.82 14.54
N ALA A 230 8.42 9.51 13.50
CA ALA A 230 8.88 10.91 13.58
C ALA A 230 7.82 11.85 14.17
N SER A 231 6.55 11.69 13.79
CA SER A 231 5.43 12.48 14.35
C SER A 231 5.33 12.36 15.87
N VAL A 232 5.49 11.14 16.40
CA VAL A 232 5.46 10.86 17.84
C VAL A 232 6.75 11.32 18.52
N CYS A 233 7.90 11.17 17.87
CA CYS A 233 9.18 11.69 18.37
C CYS A 233 9.12 13.20 18.65
N TYR A 234 8.51 13.96 17.75
CA TYR A 234 8.33 15.41 17.95
C TYR A 234 7.46 15.70 19.17
N GLN A 235 6.35 14.96 19.34
CA GLN A 235 5.47 15.10 20.50
C GLN A 235 6.19 14.78 21.83
N VAL A 236 7.03 13.74 21.84
CA VAL A 236 7.87 13.37 23.00
C VAL A 236 8.80 14.53 23.36
N LEU A 237 9.54 15.07 22.39
CA LEU A 237 10.47 16.18 22.61
C LEU A 237 9.74 17.44 23.11
N GLN A 238 8.57 17.74 22.54
CA GLN A 238 7.71 18.85 22.98
C GLN A 238 7.17 18.64 24.40
N HIS A 239 6.75 17.42 24.73
CA HIS A 239 6.23 17.10 26.05
C HIS A 239 7.30 17.28 27.13
N PHE A 240 8.45 16.62 27.01
CA PHE A 240 9.52 16.70 28.02
C PHE A 240 10.28 18.04 28.01
N GLY A 241 10.25 18.75 26.88
CA GLY A 241 10.83 20.09 26.76
C GLY A 241 9.98 21.18 27.43
N TYR A 242 8.66 21.18 27.22
CA TYR A 242 7.82 22.33 27.56
C TYR A 242 6.67 22.03 28.53
N LYS A 243 6.13 20.81 28.53
CA LYS A 243 4.90 20.47 29.28
C LYS A 243 5.21 19.74 30.60
N HIS A 244 6.02 18.71 30.56
CA HIS A 244 6.35 17.86 31.71
C HIS A 244 7.27 18.58 32.71
N LYS A 245 7.10 18.31 34.02
CA LYS A 245 7.98 18.81 35.08
C LYS A 245 8.85 17.67 35.63
N PRO A 246 10.18 17.83 35.76
CA PRO A 246 10.95 19.02 35.37
C PRO A 246 11.14 19.11 33.84
N ARG A 247 11.10 20.34 33.33
CA ARG A 247 11.35 20.63 31.91
C ARG A 247 12.80 20.40 31.56
N LYS A 248 13.06 19.81 30.40
CA LYS A 248 14.40 19.45 29.94
C LYS A 248 14.86 20.39 28.83
N THR A 249 15.86 21.22 29.11
CA THR A 249 16.44 22.16 28.13
C THR A 249 17.07 21.44 26.93
N VAL A 250 17.65 20.25 27.15
CA VAL A 250 18.16 19.38 26.07
C VAL A 250 17.03 18.96 25.13
N ALA A 251 15.86 18.59 25.66
CA ALA A 251 14.69 18.26 24.85
C ALA A 251 14.18 19.47 24.06
N GLN A 252 14.20 20.67 24.65
CA GLN A 252 13.83 21.91 23.94
C GLN A 252 14.78 22.23 22.78
N HIS A 253 16.08 22.00 22.97
CA HIS A 253 17.07 22.17 21.91
C HIS A 253 16.79 21.21 20.76
N TRP A 254 16.64 19.92 21.05
CA TRP A 254 16.38 18.91 20.01
C TRP A 254 15.01 19.06 19.33
N ALA A 255 13.99 19.53 20.06
CA ALA A 255 12.71 19.88 19.47
C ALA A 255 12.84 20.99 18.40
N LYS A 256 13.78 21.93 18.58
CA LYS A 256 14.06 22.99 17.59
C LYS A 256 14.99 22.51 16.48
N THR A 257 16.02 21.74 16.82
CA THR A 257 17.01 21.22 15.87
C THR A 257 16.39 20.24 14.87
N LEU A 258 15.39 19.48 15.31
CA LEU A 258 14.66 18.52 14.49
C LEU A 258 13.31 19.09 14.01
N ASP A 259 13.15 20.40 13.85
CA ASP A 259 11.92 20.97 13.27
C ASP A 259 12.21 21.55 11.87
N PRO A 260 11.52 21.12 10.81
CA PRO A 260 10.50 20.07 10.74
C PRO A 260 11.10 18.65 10.78
N ILE A 261 10.55 17.77 11.62
CA ILE A 261 11.20 16.50 11.98
C ILE A 261 11.41 15.54 10.81
N THR A 262 10.41 15.33 9.96
CA THR A 262 10.51 14.38 8.84
C THR A 262 11.57 14.80 7.82
N PRO A 263 11.56 16.03 7.27
CA PRO A 263 12.63 16.49 6.37
C PRO A 263 14.02 16.45 7.01
N THR A 264 14.15 16.80 8.29
CA THR A 264 15.43 16.75 9.00
C THR A 264 15.95 15.32 9.17
N LEU A 265 15.08 14.36 9.49
CA LEU A 265 15.49 12.95 9.60
C LEU A 265 15.86 12.35 8.24
N HIS A 266 15.08 12.64 7.18
CA HIS A 266 15.45 12.24 5.81
C HIS A 266 16.81 12.77 5.42
N GLN A 267 17.08 14.03 5.74
CA GLN A 267 18.37 14.64 5.49
C GLN A 267 19.50 13.96 6.28
N LYS A 268 19.29 13.66 7.57
CA LYS A 268 20.28 12.98 8.42
C LYS A 268 20.62 11.59 7.90
N THR A 269 19.63 10.81 7.47
CA THR A 269 19.83 9.45 6.93
C THR A 269 20.22 9.45 5.46
N ASN A 270 20.41 10.62 4.84
CA ASN A 270 20.67 10.79 3.41
C ASN A 270 19.63 10.04 2.53
N TYR A 271 18.36 10.05 2.97
CA TYR A 271 17.25 9.45 2.23
C TYR A 271 16.93 10.29 0.99
N GLN A 272 16.73 9.60 -0.13
CA GLN A 272 16.23 10.20 -1.36
C GLN A 272 14.93 9.51 -1.70
N ILE A 273 13.92 10.31 -2.07
CA ILE A 273 12.66 9.78 -2.59
C ILE A 273 13.02 8.92 -3.81
N PRO A 274 12.65 7.62 -3.84
CA PRO A 274 12.88 6.77 -5.00
C PRO A 274 12.37 7.49 -6.25
N SER A 275 13.24 7.68 -7.24
CA SER A 275 12.81 8.24 -8.53
C SER A 275 11.76 7.29 -9.11
N VAL A 276 10.53 7.77 -9.31
CA VAL A 276 9.42 7.01 -9.91
C VAL A 276 9.97 6.25 -11.12
N THR A 277 10.10 4.95 -10.99
CA THR A 277 10.68 4.12 -12.03
C THR A 277 9.68 4.02 -13.18
N LYS A 278 10.16 3.88 -14.43
CA LYS A 278 9.30 3.58 -15.58
C LYS A 278 8.33 2.42 -15.33
N ARG A 279 8.70 1.50 -14.43
CA ARG A 279 7.87 0.37 -14.01
C ARG A 279 6.66 0.81 -13.18
N GLU A 280 6.82 1.76 -12.25
CA GLU A 280 5.72 2.28 -11.43
C GLU A 280 4.73 3.07 -12.28
N THR A 281 5.20 3.90 -13.22
CA THR A 281 4.33 4.58 -14.19
C THR A 281 3.58 3.59 -15.09
N GLN A 282 4.22 2.49 -15.48
CA GLN A 282 3.58 1.44 -16.28
C GLN A 282 2.55 0.64 -15.48
N LEU A 283 2.79 0.42 -14.18
CA LEU A 283 1.84 -0.24 -13.27
C LEU A 283 0.65 0.66 -12.93
N GLU A 284 0.85 1.96 -12.75
CA GLU A 284 -0.23 2.94 -12.59
C GLU A 284 -1.10 2.99 -13.84
N GLN A 285 -0.48 3.03 -15.03
CA GLN A 285 -1.19 2.99 -16.30
C GLN A 285 -2.00 1.69 -16.47
N GLN A 286 -1.42 0.53 -16.14
CA GLN A 286 -2.13 -0.75 -16.16
C GLN A 286 -3.29 -0.79 -15.14
N ASN A 287 -3.11 -0.22 -13.95
CA ASN A 287 -4.19 -0.14 -12.96
C ASN A 287 -5.35 0.73 -13.44
N ILE A 288 -5.05 1.85 -14.09
CA ILE A 288 -6.08 2.72 -14.69
C ILE A 288 -6.85 1.97 -15.79
N GLU A 289 -6.13 1.26 -16.66
CA GLU A 289 -6.73 0.44 -17.73
C GLU A 289 -7.60 -0.69 -17.17
N LEU A 290 -7.12 -1.39 -16.14
CA LEU A 290 -7.89 -2.43 -15.45
C LEU A 290 -9.13 -1.88 -14.74
N GLN A 291 -9.02 -0.71 -14.10
CA GLN A 291 -10.17 -0.05 -13.46
C GLN A 291 -11.23 0.37 -14.48
N ALA A 292 -10.81 0.88 -15.64
CA ALA A 292 -11.71 1.22 -16.74
C ALA A 292 -12.39 -0.02 -17.32
N GLU A 293 -11.66 -1.13 -17.47
CA GLU A 293 -12.22 -2.39 -17.94
C GLU A 293 -13.20 -3.00 -16.92
N VAL A 294 -12.89 -2.97 -15.63
CA VAL A 294 -13.82 -3.39 -14.57
C VAL A 294 -15.09 -2.54 -14.59
N ALA A 295 -14.98 -1.22 -14.78
CA ALA A 295 -16.14 -0.34 -14.92
C ALA A 295 -16.98 -0.69 -16.15
N ARG A 296 -16.35 -0.94 -17.31
CA ARG A 296 -17.01 -1.39 -18.54
C ARG A 296 -17.72 -2.73 -18.35
N LEU A 297 -17.07 -3.70 -17.72
CA LEU A 297 -17.65 -5.01 -17.43
C LEU A 297 -18.82 -4.91 -16.45
N LYS A 298 -18.75 -4.05 -15.43
CA LYS A 298 -19.90 -3.76 -14.55
C LYS A 298 -21.06 -3.12 -15.32
N GLN A 299 -20.77 -2.25 -16.27
CA GLN A 299 -21.80 -1.64 -17.11
C GLN A 299 -22.43 -2.66 -18.07
N LEU A 300 -21.63 -3.52 -18.72
CA LEU A 300 -22.11 -4.62 -19.55
C LEU A 300 -22.92 -5.63 -18.74
N LEU A 301 -22.50 -5.95 -17.51
CA LEU A 301 -23.25 -6.79 -16.58
C LEU A 301 -24.60 -6.15 -16.25
N LYS A 302 -24.63 -4.85 -15.96
CA LYS A 302 -25.86 -4.08 -15.73
C LYS A 302 -26.77 -4.03 -16.96
N GLU A 303 -26.21 -3.91 -18.16
CA GLU A 303 -26.97 -3.94 -19.41
C GLU A 303 -27.55 -5.33 -19.67
N GLU A 304 -26.80 -6.42 -19.42
CA GLU A 304 -27.32 -7.79 -19.43
C GLU A 304 -28.37 -8.06 -18.33
N GLU A 305 -28.25 -7.41 -17.16
CA GLU A 305 -29.22 -7.49 -16.06
C GLU A 305 -30.57 -6.87 -16.41
N THR A 306 -30.59 -5.91 -17.34
CA THR A 306 -31.79 -5.11 -17.63
C THR A 306 -32.71 -5.70 -18.71
N THR A 307 -32.31 -6.77 -19.43
CA THR A 307 -33.11 -7.29 -20.56
C THR A 307 -33.28 -8.81 -20.58
N GLY A 308 -34.48 -9.26 -20.92
CA GLY A 308 -34.77 -10.64 -21.35
C GLY A 308 -34.85 -11.73 -20.26
N ARG A 309 -34.69 -12.99 -20.69
CA ARG A 309 -34.77 -14.21 -19.85
C ARG A 309 -33.79 -14.19 -18.67
N LYS A 310 -32.60 -13.59 -18.85
CA LYS A 310 -31.54 -13.48 -17.84
C LYS A 310 -32.02 -12.74 -16.57
N LYS A 311 -32.84 -11.69 -16.73
CA LYS A 311 -33.38 -10.89 -15.63
C LYS A 311 -34.28 -11.70 -14.69
N LEU A 312 -35.14 -12.55 -15.24
CA LEU A 312 -36.09 -13.37 -14.46
C LEU A 312 -35.40 -14.47 -13.66
N HIS A 313 -34.37 -15.09 -14.26
CA HIS A 313 -33.54 -16.09 -13.61
C HIS A 313 -32.73 -15.49 -12.46
N ARG A 314 -32.14 -14.29 -12.65
CA ARG A 314 -31.47 -13.56 -11.57
C ARG A 314 -32.46 -13.13 -10.48
N LEU A 315 -33.65 -12.65 -10.84
CA LEU A 315 -34.70 -12.33 -9.88
C LEU A 315 -35.06 -13.53 -9.01
N MET A 316 -35.20 -14.73 -9.59
CA MET A 316 -35.42 -15.98 -8.83
C MET A 316 -34.29 -16.25 -7.83
N GLY A 317 -33.03 -16.11 -8.26
CA GLY A 317 -31.87 -16.25 -7.38
C GLY A 317 -31.90 -15.28 -6.20
N GLN A 318 -32.22 -14.01 -6.46
CA GLN A 318 -32.33 -12.96 -5.43
C GLN A 318 -33.49 -13.19 -4.47
N VAL A 319 -34.66 -13.59 -4.97
CA VAL A 319 -35.81 -13.96 -4.14
C VAL A 319 -35.45 -15.11 -3.21
N LEU A 320 -34.74 -16.14 -3.70
CA LEU A 320 -34.29 -17.26 -2.86
C LEU A 320 -33.22 -16.86 -1.85
N GLN A 321 -32.27 -15.98 -2.20
CA GLN A 321 -31.28 -15.47 -1.25
C GLN A 321 -31.94 -14.67 -0.12
N TRP A 322 -32.96 -13.88 -0.45
CA TRP A 322 -33.76 -13.17 0.54
C TRP A 322 -34.61 -14.11 1.41
N THR A 323 -35.23 -15.11 0.79
CA THR A 323 -36.16 -16.03 1.47
C THR A 323 -35.44 -17.03 2.35
N VAL A 324 -34.30 -17.57 1.92
CA VAL A 324 -33.61 -18.63 2.65
C VAL A 324 -32.64 -18.00 3.65
N PRO A 325 -32.74 -18.34 4.96
CA PRO A 325 -31.89 -17.69 5.95
C PRO A 325 -30.43 -18.12 5.78
N GLN A 326 -29.59 -17.14 5.43
CA GLN A 326 -28.17 -17.31 5.10
C GLN A 326 -27.31 -17.81 6.28
N LEU A 327 -27.81 -17.73 7.50
CA LEU A 327 -27.18 -18.35 8.67
C LEU A 327 -27.21 -19.89 8.63
N PHE A 328 -28.16 -20.48 7.91
CA PHE A 328 -28.41 -21.92 7.90
C PHE A 328 -28.11 -22.58 6.56
N TYR A 329 -28.17 -21.82 5.47
CA TYR A 329 -27.93 -22.33 4.12
C TYR A 329 -26.97 -21.43 3.37
N GLU A 330 -26.12 -22.07 2.59
CA GLU A 330 -25.33 -21.42 1.56
C GLU A 330 -26.10 -21.52 0.23
N VAL A 331 -26.50 -20.37 -0.32
CA VAL A 331 -27.15 -20.27 -1.62
C VAL A 331 -26.09 -20.06 -2.70
N ARG A 332 -25.77 -21.12 -3.44
CA ARG A 332 -24.86 -21.04 -4.58
C ARG A 332 -25.67 -20.96 -5.86
N LEU A 333 -25.66 -19.79 -6.48
CA LEU A 333 -26.01 -19.63 -7.88
C LEU A 333 -24.83 -20.19 -8.67
N GLU A 334 -25.01 -21.26 -9.44
CA GLU A 334 -23.92 -21.93 -10.15
C GLU A 334 -23.04 -20.95 -10.95
N GLU A 335 -21.72 -21.15 -10.88
CA GLU A 335 -20.71 -20.47 -11.68
C GLU A 335 -20.77 -20.94 -13.14
N ASP A 336 -20.53 -20.05 -14.10
CA ASP A 336 -20.49 -20.34 -15.54
C ASP A 336 -19.57 -21.55 -15.86
N THR A 337 -20.14 -22.74 -16.08
CA THR A 337 -19.35 -23.96 -16.35
C THR A 337 -19.10 -24.24 -17.83
N SER A 338 -19.36 -23.30 -18.75
CA SER A 338 -19.17 -23.55 -20.20
C SER A 338 -18.72 -22.30 -20.98
N HIS A 339 -18.08 -22.51 -22.14
CA HIS A 339 -17.69 -21.46 -23.10
C HIS A 339 -18.89 -20.63 -23.64
N ILE A 340 -20.12 -21.06 -23.37
CA ILE A 340 -21.38 -20.38 -23.67
C ILE A 340 -22.10 -20.15 -22.34
N ALA A 341 -22.48 -18.89 -22.06
CA ALA A 341 -23.20 -18.51 -20.84
C ALA A 341 -24.52 -19.30 -20.74
N GLN A 342 -24.59 -20.24 -19.81
CA GLN A 342 -25.81 -20.97 -19.47
C GLN A 342 -26.36 -20.36 -18.20
N LEU A 343 -27.47 -19.62 -18.32
CA LEU A 343 -28.10 -19.00 -17.17
C LEU A 343 -29.11 -19.97 -16.57
N LEU A 344 -28.66 -20.54 -15.45
CA LEU A 344 -29.44 -21.18 -14.37
C LEU A 344 -30.24 -22.45 -14.72
N ASP A 345 -29.58 -23.60 -14.56
CA ASP A 345 -30.24 -24.91 -14.42
C ASP A 345 -29.85 -25.72 -13.15
N GLY A 346 -28.90 -25.21 -12.32
CA GLY A 346 -28.48 -25.87 -11.08
C GLY A 346 -28.24 -24.88 -9.93
N LEU A 347 -29.30 -24.38 -9.29
CA LEU A 347 -29.16 -23.66 -8.02
C LEU A 347 -28.94 -24.68 -6.90
N ILE A 348 -27.87 -24.49 -6.11
CA ILE A 348 -27.52 -25.40 -5.02
C ILE A 348 -27.74 -24.68 -3.69
N LEU A 349 -28.70 -25.18 -2.90
CA LEU A 349 -28.88 -24.77 -1.51
C LEU A 349 -28.24 -25.83 -0.64
N LYS A 350 -27.08 -25.52 -0.08
CA LYS A 350 -26.35 -26.43 0.80
C LYS A 350 -26.61 -26.04 2.24
N ARG A 351 -27.10 -26.99 3.03
CA ARG A 351 -27.29 -26.81 4.46
C ARG A 351 -25.93 -26.71 5.16
N LEU A 352 -25.79 -25.71 6.03
CA LEU A 352 -24.60 -25.58 6.86
C LEU A 352 -24.65 -26.63 7.99
N PRO A 353 -23.55 -27.33 8.27
CA PRO A 353 -23.53 -28.35 9.32
C PRO A 353 -23.94 -27.74 10.66
N GLN A 354 -24.78 -28.48 11.41
CA GLN A 354 -25.13 -28.26 12.83
C GLN A 354 -26.37 -27.42 13.18
N GLN A 355 -27.18 -26.97 12.22
CA GLN A 355 -28.36 -26.15 12.57
C GLN A 355 -29.63 -26.60 11.82
N GLN A 356 -30.72 -26.79 12.56
CA GLN A 356 -32.08 -26.95 12.02
C GLN A 356 -32.67 -25.57 11.76
N LEU A 357 -33.50 -25.46 10.71
CA LEU A 357 -34.33 -24.27 10.52
C LEU A 357 -35.09 -23.99 11.83
N PRO A 358 -35.14 -22.74 12.30
CA PRO A 358 -35.93 -22.37 13.46
C PRO A 358 -37.39 -22.82 13.28
N LYS A 359 -38.02 -23.38 14.31
CA LYS A 359 -39.40 -23.89 14.25
C LYS A 359 -40.44 -22.83 13.84
N ASN A 360 -40.12 -21.57 14.04
CA ASN A 360 -40.93 -20.41 13.70
C ASN A 360 -40.67 -19.86 12.29
N PHE A 361 -39.81 -20.51 11.50
CA PHE A 361 -39.52 -20.11 10.13
C PHE A 361 -40.35 -20.95 9.15
N THR A 362 -41.22 -20.29 8.39
CA THR A 362 -42.09 -20.93 7.40
C THR A 362 -41.53 -20.70 6.01
N LEU A 363 -41.14 -21.78 5.34
CA LEU A 363 -40.74 -21.75 3.93
C LEU A 363 -41.99 -21.69 3.01
N PRO A 364 -41.84 -21.16 1.79
CA PRO A 364 -42.94 -21.15 0.83
C PRO A 364 -43.28 -22.58 0.40
N ASP A 365 -44.51 -22.76 -0.07
CA ASP A 365 -45.06 -24.08 -0.38
C ASP A 365 -44.19 -24.84 -1.41
N GLY A 366 -43.98 -26.12 -1.15
CA GLY A 366 -43.11 -27.00 -1.94
C GLY A 366 -41.62 -26.93 -1.61
N LEU A 367 -41.12 -25.86 -0.97
CA LEU A 367 -39.71 -25.74 -0.60
C LEU A 367 -39.47 -26.23 0.83
N THR A 368 -38.95 -27.45 0.99
CA THR A 368 -38.76 -28.08 2.31
C THR A 368 -37.35 -27.92 2.87
N LEU A 369 -36.33 -27.93 2.00
CA LEU A 369 -34.90 -27.81 2.35
C LEU A 369 -34.43 -28.78 3.46
N ASP A 370 -35.06 -29.94 3.55
CA ASP A 370 -34.82 -30.98 4.54
C ASP A 370 -33.55 -31.78 4.24
N ALA A 371 -33.18 -31.90 2.97
CA ALA A 371 -31.94 -32.53 2.53
C ALA A 371 -30.71 -31.63 2.76
N ASP A 372 -29.54 -32.26 2.92
CA ASP A 372 -28.26 -31.56 3.09
C ASP A 372 -27.90 -30.71 1.87
N ILE A 373 -28.29 -31.17 0.68
CA ILE A 373 -28.02 -30.53 -0.60
C ILE A 373 -29.30 -30.51 -1.42
N ASN A 374 -29.73 -29.32 -1.83
CA ASN A 374 -30.95 -29.15 -2.61
C ASN A 374 -30.55 -28.59 -3.97
N LEU A 375 -30.89 -29.29 -5.05
CA LEU A 375 -30.64 -28.83 -6.42
C LEU A 375 -31.94 -28.38 -7.05
N LEU A 376 -31.90 -27.22 -7.71
CA LEU A 376 -33.07 -26.59 -8.29
C LEU A 376 -32.80 -26.11 -9.71
N THR A 377 -33.70 -26.44 -10.64
CA THR A 377 -33.82 -25.77 -11.95
C THR A 377 -35.02 -24.83 -11.93
N TYR A 378 -34.95 -23.75 -12.71
CA TYR A 378 -36.03 -22.78 -12.84
C TYR A 378 -36.35 -22.51 -14.31
N LYS A 379 -37.64 -22.42 -14.67
CA LYS A 379 -38.09 -21.95 -15.98
C LYS A 379 -39.08 -20.80 -15.82
N SER A 380 -38.72 -19.65 -16.40
CA SER A 380 -39.51 -18.42 -16.34
C SER A 380 -40.76 -18.48 -17.22
N GLN A 381 -41.62 -17.46 -17.18
CA GLN A 381 -42.81 -17.37 -18.05
C GLN A 381 -42.52 -17.43 -19.57
N HIS A 382 -41.26 -17.23 -19.98
CA HIS A 382 -40.84 -17.27 -21.37
C HIS A 382 -40.24 -18.63 -21.79
N GLU A 383 -40.27 -19.60 -20.88
CA GLU A 383 -39.66 -20.93 -21.03
C GLU A 383 -40.60 -21.99 -20.46
N SER A 384 -40.64 -23.16 -21.08
CA SER A 384 -41.43 -24.28 -20.56
C SER A 384 -40.51 -25.27 -19.83
N LEU A 385 -40.98 -25.82 -18.71
CA LEU A 385 -40.36 -26.98 -18.10
C LEU A 385 -40.64 -28.20 -18.98
N THR A 386 -39.59 -28.82 -19.52
CA THR A 386 -39.70 -29.96 -20.45
C THR A 386 -39.08 -31.22 -19.84
N PHE A 387 -39.34 -32.38 -20.45
CA PHE A 387 -38.69 -33.62 -20.04
C PHE A 387 -37.16 -33.54 -20.17
N TRP A 388 -36.67 -32.81 -21.19
CA TRP A 388 -35.24 -32.56 -21.36
C TRP A 388 -34.66 -31.77 -20.19
N THR A 389 -35.34 -30.72 -19.72
CA THR A 389 -34.93 -29.96 -18.54
C THR A 389 -34.84 -30.84 -17.29
N ILE A 390 -35.77 -31.76 -17.12
CA ILE A 390 -35.73 -32.72 -16.01
C ILE A 390 -34.51 -33.66 -16.12
N GLN A 391 -34.19 -34.12 -17.33
CA GLN A 391 -32.99 -34.92 -17.57
C GLN A 391 -31.70 -34.13 -17.30
N GLU A 392 -31.66 -32.84 -17.65
CA GLU A 392 -30.55 -31.94 -17.33
C GLU A 392 -30.36 -31.82 -15.82
N LEU A 393 -31.44 -31.55 -15.06
CA LEU A 393 -31.39 -31.49 -13.58
C LEU A 393 -30.81 -32.79 -12.97
N ILE A 394 -31.25 -33.95 -13.47
CA ILE A 394 -30.72 -35.25 -13.03
C ILE A 394 -29.23 -35.37 -13.39
N GLY A 395 -28.83 -34.88 -14.57
CA GLY A 395 -27.44 -34.78 -15.00
C GLY A 395 -26.59 -33.93 -14.05
N HIS A 396 -27.08 -32.74 -13.67
CA HIS A 396 -26.45 -31.86 -12.68
C HIS A 396 -26.28 -32.54 -11.33
N TYR A 397 -27.34 -33.20 -10.83
CA TYR A 397 -27.29 -34.01 -9.61
C TYR A 397 -26.20 -35.08 -9.65
N VAL A 398 -26.13 -35.87 -10.73
CA VAL A 398 -25.11 -36.92 -10.90
C VAL A 398 -23.71 -36.31 -11.00
N GLY A 399 -23.55 -35.21 -11.74
CA GLY A 399 -22.29 -34.48 -11.87
C GLY A 399 -21.79 -33.95 -10.53
N TYR A 400 -22.67 -33.30 -9.77
CA TYR A 400 -22.33 -32.72 -8.48
C TYR A 400 -21.96 -33.79 -7.45
N ARG A 401 -22.65 -34.94 -7.43
CA ARG A 401 -22.26 -36.10 -6.61
C ARG A 401 -20.84 -36.59 -6.92
N LYS A 402 -20.43 -36.59 -8.19
CA LYS A 402 -19.05 -36.95 -8.58
C LYS A 402 -18.02 -35.91 -8.12
N ILE A 403 -18.36 -34.62 -8.17
CA ILE A 403 -17.49 -33.55 -7.64
C ILE A 403 -17.29 -33.72 -6.13
N LEU A 404 -18.37 -33.98 -5.39
CA LEU A 404 -18.30 -34.21 -3.93
C LEU A 404 -17.51 -35.47 -3.59
N LYS A 405 -17.69 -36.56 -4.37
CA LYS A 405 -16.86 -37.76 -4.26
C LYS A 405 -15.37 -37.42 -4.39
N ALA A 406 -14.97 -36.60 -5.36
CA ALA A 406 -13.57 -36.24 -5.56
C ALA A 406 -12.99 -35.46 -4.38
N LYS A 407 -13.82 -34.69 -3.67
CA LYS A 407 -13.45 -33.90 -2.48
C LYS A 407 -13.52 -34.68 -1.16
N HIS A 408 -14.21 -35.83 -1.13
CA HIS A 408 -14.35 -36.64 0.08
C HIS A 408 -13.06 -37.44 0.37
N PRO A 409 -12.55 -37.48 1.62
CA PRO A 409 -11.30 -38.17 1.96
C PRO A 409 -11.24 -39.65 1.53
N LYS A 410 -12.39 -40.34 1.61
CA LYS A 410 -12.52 -41.76 1.23
C LYS A 410 -12.93 -41.97 -0.24
N ARG A 411 -13.09 -40.90 -1.02
CA ARG A 411 -13.62 -40.93 -2.40
C ARG A 411 -14.94 -41.71 -2.55
N THR A 412 -15.80 -41.64 -1.54
CA THR A 412 -17.12 -42.27 -1.53
C THR A 412 -18.16 -41.35 -2.16
N LEU A 413 -19.10 -41.91 -2.92
CA LEU A 413 -20.22 -41.15 -3.44
C LEU A 413 -21.17 -40.79 -2.28
N PRO A 414 -21.62 -39.54 -2.16
CA PRO A 414 -22.65 -39.18 -1.19
C PRO A 414 -23.96 -39.95 -1.46
N ASP A 415 -24.70 -40.28 -0.40
CA ASP A 415 -25.97 -40.99 -0.49
C ASP A 415 -27.02 -40.15 -1.25
N ALA A 416 -27.89 -40.79 -2.03
CA ALA A 416 -28.97 -40.10 -2.72
C ALA A 416 -29.93 -39.39 -1.75
N GLN A 417 -30.12 -39.92 -0.53
CA GLN A 417 -30.97 -39.32 0.50
C GLN A 417 -30.42 -37.98 1.04
N GLN A 418 -29.15 -37.66 0.78
CA GLN A 418 -28.58 -36.36 1.11
C GLN A 418 -29.01 -35.26 0.12
N PHE A 419 -29.76 -35.62 -0.93
CA PHE A 419 -30.19 -34.70 -1.98
C PHE A 419 -31.70 -34.60 -2.08
N ALA A 420 -32.19 -33.38 -2.27
CA ALA A 420 -33.53 -33.13 -2.77
C ALA A 420 -33.45 -32.38 -4.10
N LEU A 421 -34.34 -32.72 -5.03
CA LEU A 421 -34.39 -32.14 -6.37
C LEU A 421 -35.69 -31.35 -6.55
N TYR A 422 -35.55 -30.11 -7.02
CA TYR A 422 -36.66 -29.20 -7.25
C TYR A 422 -36.68 -28.72 -8.69
N ALA A 423 -37.86 -28.64 -9.28
CA ALA A 423 -38.08 -27.99 -10.57
C ALA A 423 -39.13 -26.89 -10.38
N VAL A 424 -38.70 -25.64 -10.49
CA VAL A 424 -39.60 -24.49 -10.38
C VAL A 424 -39.95 -24.01 -11.77
N THR A 425 -41.23 -23.79 -12.03
CA THR A 425 -41.68 -23.24 -13.31
C THR A 425 -42.78 -22.22 -13.11
N THR A 426 -42.74 -21.13 -13.86
CA THR A 426 -43.77 -20.09 -13.74
C THR A 426 -45.12 -20.61 -14.27
N MET A 427 -45.10 -21.31 -15.41
CA MET A 427 -46.29 -21.76 -16.13
C MET A 427 -46.49 -23.27 -15.96
N PHE A 428 -47.73 -23.74 -15.91
CA PHE A 428 -48.04 -25.16 -15.84
C PHE A 428 -47.51 -25.92 -17.08
N PRO A 429 -46.67 -26.96 -16.92
CA PRO A 429 -45.96 -27.58 -18.04
C PRO A 429 -46.77 -28.68 -18.74
N GLN A 430 -47.81 -28.29 -19.47
CA GLN A 430 -48.79 -29.22 -20.07
C GLN A 430 -48.17 -30.39 -20.86
N GLU A 431 -47.16 -30.12 -21.69
CA GLU A 431 -46.53 -31.15 -22.52
C GLU A 431 -45.70 -32.14 -21.70
N LEU A 432 -45.00 -31.68 -20.66
CA LEU A 432 -44.28 -32.57 -19.74
C LEU A 432 -45.27 -33.50 -19.04
N VAL A 433 -46.38 -32.96 -18.52
CA VAL A 433 -47.40 -33.75 -17.82
C VAL A 433 -48.01 -34.82 -18.72
N LYS A 434 -48.36 -34.46 -19.97
CA LYS A 434 -48.84 -35.44 -20.97
C LYS A 434 -47.81 -36.55 -21.23
N GLN A 435 -46.53 -36.19 -21.30
CA GLN A 435 -45.46 -37.14 -21.61
C GLN A 435 -45.17 -38.12 -20.47
N VAL A 436 -45.19 -37.64 -19.21
CA VAL A 436 -44.85 -38.47 -18.04
C VAL A 436 -46.07 -39.21 -17.47
N GLY A 437 -47.28 -38.75 -17.78
CA GLY A 437 -48.53 -39.42 -17.42
C GLY A 437 -48.67 -39.58 -15.91
N THR A 438 -48.87 -40.83 -15.46
CA THR A 438 -49.10 -41.18 -14.05
C THR A 438 -47.91 -40.92 -13.13
N ALA A 439 -46.73 -40.62 -13.68
CA ALA A 439 -45.57 -40.21 -12.89
C ALA A 439 -45.68 -38.77 -12.32
N TRP A 440 -46.66 -37.99 -12.79
CA TRP A 440 -46.97 -36.67 -12.27
C TRP A 440 -48.10 -36.76 -11.23
N GLU A 441 -47.79 -36.45 -9.98
CA GLU A 441 -48.70 -36.60 -8.85
C GLU A 441 -48.93 -35.24 -8.17
N ALA A 442 -50.19 -34.86 -7.97
CA ALA A 442 -50.54 -33.66 -7.20
C ALA A 442 -50.36 -33.91 -5.70
N THR A 443 -49.96 -32.86 -4.97
CA THR A 443 -49.89 -32.88 -3.51
C THR A 443 -51.13 -32.24 -2.88
N ASP A 444 -51.17 -32.17 -1.55
CA ASP A 444 -52.18 -31.43 -0.80
C ASP A 444 -52.04 -29.90 -0.93
N LYS A 445 -50.91 -29.41 -1.46
CA LYS A 445 -50.63 -28.00 -1.70
C LYS A 445 -50.85 -27.64 -3.16
N ALA A 446 -51.67 -26.63 -3.42
CA ALA A 446 -51.91 -26.13 -4.78
C ALA A 446 -50.59 -25.64 -5.42
N GLY A 447 -50.38 -25.99 -6.69
CA GLY A 447 -49.17 -25.66 -7.43
C GLY A 447 -47.93 -26.48 -7.04
N VAL A 448 -48.05 -27.47 -6.15
CA VAL A 448 -46.95 -28.36 -5.77
C VAL A 448 -47.26 -29.80 -6.22
N TYR A 449 -46.31 -30.39 -6.93
CA TYR A 449 -46.43 -31.71 -7.54
C TYR A 449 -45.18 -32.55 -7.25
N HIS A 450 -45.33 -33.87 -7.31
CA HIS A 450 -44.22 -34.82 -7.37
C HIS A 450 -44.11 -35.39 -8.78
N LEU A 451 -42.88 -35.42 -9.29
CA LEU A 451 -42.52 -36.12 -10.51
C LEU A 451 -41.60 -37.28 -10.17
N LEU A 452 -42.08 -38.51 -10.37
CA LEU A 452 -41.31 -39.73 -10.17
C LEU A 452 -40.67 -40.17 -11.48
N THR A 453 -39.36 -39.99 -11.61
CA THR A 453 -38.64 -40.36 -12.85
C THR A 453 -37.23 -40.84 -12.57
N ALA A 454 -36.75 -41.83 -13.33
CA ALA A 454 -35.42 -42.42 -13.18
C ALA A 454 -35.09 -42.88 -11.73
N GLY A 455 -36.10 -43.28 -10.95
CA GLY A 455 -35.95 -43.66 -9.54
C GLY A 455 -35.71 -42.50 -8.58
N LEU A 456 -35.94 -41.26 -9.01
CA LEU A 456 -35.83 -40.04 -8.22
C LEU A 456 -37.21 -39.40 -8.07
N ALA A 457 -37.47 -38.85 -6.89
CA ALA A 457 -38.60 -37.96 -6.66
C ALA A 457 -38.14 -36.52 -6.83
N ILE A 458 -38.80 -35.78 -7.72
CA ILE A 458 -38.53 -34.37 -7.98
C ILE A 458 -39.76 -33.58 -7.55
N THR A 459 -39.59 -32.60 -6.67
CA THR A 459 -40.67 -31.69 -6.29
C THR A 459 -40.79 -30.60 -7.34
N VAL A 460 -41.94 -30.52 -8.00
CA VAL A 460 -42.23 -29.53 -9.03
C VAL A 460 -43.12 -28.44 -8.45
N ILE A 461 -42.71 -27.19 -8.59
CA ILE A 461 -43.41 -26.01 -8.05
C ILE A 461 -43.85 -25.15 -9.23
N VAL A 462 -45.16 -25.02 -9.44
CA VAL A 462 -45.79 -24.24 -10.50
C VAL A 462 -46.27 -22.91 -9.92
N LEU A 463 -45.49 -21.84 -10.13
CA LEU A 463 -45.66 -20.58 -9.41
C LEU A 463 -47.04 -19.93 -9.62
N ASN A 464 -47.62 -20.05 -10.80
CA ASN A 464 -48.95 -19.48 -11.08
C ASN A 464 -50.12 -20.24 -10.46
N GLU A 465 -49.88 -21.43 -9.90
CA GLU A 465 -50.88 -22.22 -9.20
C GLU A 465 -50.70 -22.19 -7.68
N ILE A 466 -49.61 -21.56 -7.20
CA ILE A 466 -49.36 -21.34 -5.79
C ILE A 466 -50.41 -20.38 -5.23
N THR A 467 -50.89 -20.66 -4.02
CA THR A 467 -51.88 -19.82 -3.35
C THR A 467 -51.30 -18.47 -2.92
N THR A 468 -52.06 -17.41 -3.15
CA THR A 468 -51.72 -16.03 -2.75
C THR A 468 -51.86 -15.86 -1.23
N THR A 469 -50.80 -16.19 -0.50
CA THR A 469 -50.71 -16.09 0.97
C THR A 469 -49.37 -15.47 1.40
N GLN A 470 -49.27 -15.05 2.67
CA GLN A 470 -48.09 -14.35 3.19
C GLN A 470 -46.81 -15.19 3.13
N HIS A 471 -46.84 -16.48 3.51
CA HIS A 471 -45.64 -17.33 3.46
C HIS A 471 -45.21 -17.67 2.03
N ASN A 472 -46.14 -17.63 1.07
CA ASN A 472 -45.85 -17.80 -0.36
C ASN A 472 -45.43 -16.51 -1.06
N ARG A 473 -45.24 -15.40 -0.34
CA ARG A 473 -44.77 -14.13 -0.90
C ARG A 473 -43.54 -14.29 -1.82
N PRO A 474 -42.52 -15.11 -1.51
CA PRO A 474 -41.41 -15.38 -2.43
C PRO A 474 -41.86 -15.88 -3.81
N TRP A 475 -42.77 -16.87 -3.85
CA TRP A 475 -43.30 -17.41 -5.09
C TRP A 475 -44.21 -16.43 -5.82
N ASN A 476 -45.00 -15.66 -5.07
CA ASN A 476 -45.90 -14.66 -5.62
C ASN A 476 -45.15 -13.52 -6.33
N LEU A 477 -43.94 -13.15 -5.88
CA LEU A 477 -43.06 -12.18 -6.56
C LEU A 477 -42.56 -12.65 -7.94
N LEU A 478 -42.58 -13.96 -8.18
CA LEU A 478 -42.10 -14.60 -9.40
C LEU A 478 -43.23 -15.07 -10.32
N SER A 479 -44.47 -14.80 -9.94
CA SER A 479 -45.65 -15.09 -10.75
C SER A 479 -45.63 -14.30 -12.06
N SER A 480 -46.23 -14.86 -13.12
CA SER A 480 -46.54 -14.07 -14.32
C SER A 480 -47.82 -13.25 -14.17
N ASN A 481 -48.59 -13.45 -13.09
CA ASN A 481 -49.81 -12.69 -12.84
C ASN A 481 -49.49 -11.40 -12.09
N GLN A 482 -49.68 -10.26 -12.76
CA GLN A 482 -49.37 -8.95 -12.20
C GLN A 482 -50.17 -8.62 -10.92
N GLU A 483 -51.40 -9.12 -10.77
CA GLU A 483 -52.19 -8.91 -9.55
C GLU A 483 -51.57 -9.63 -8.35
N VAL A 484 -51.04 -10.83 -8.56
CA VAL A 484 -50.34 -11.63 -7.54
C VAL A 484 -49.01 -10.97 -7.16
N VAL A 485 -48.27 -10.45 -8.15
CA VAL A 485 -47.05 -9.69 -7.90
C VAL A 485 -47.35 -8.41 -7.11
N ASN A 486 -48.39 -7.66 -7.49
CA ASN A 486 -48.80 -6.44 -6.77
C ASN A 486 -49.21 -6.74 -5.33
N TYR A 487 -49.94 -7.84 -5.09
CA TYR A 487 -50.24 -8.31 -3.74
C TYR A 487 -48.96 -8.58 -2.94
N ALA A 488 -47.97 -9.26 -3.53
CA ALA A 488 -46.72 -9.59 -2.87
C ALA A 488 -45.84 -8.36 -2.57
N LEU A 489 -45.87 -7.34 -3.42
CA LEU A 489 -45.15 -6.09 -3.22
C LEU A 489 -45.75 -5.23 -2.10
N ASN A 490 -47.07 -5.30 -1.89
CA ASN A 490 -47.81 -4.46 -0.92
C ASN A 490 -47.93 -5.08 0.49
N GLN A 491 -47.06 -6.02 0.86
CA GLN A 491 -47.04 -6.58 2.21
C GLN A 491 -46.25 -5.70 3.19
N ASP A 492 -46.60 -5.76 4.48
CA ASP A 492 -46.04 -4.89 5.54
C ASP A 492 -44.52 -5.00 5.71
N GLU A 493 -43.94 -6.18 5.46
CA GLU A 493 -42.50 -6.39 5.53
C GLU A 493 -41.83 -5.81 4.26
N PRO A 494 -40.90 -4.85 4.38
CA PRO A 494 -40.26 -4.26 3.21
C PRO A 494 -39.34 -5.26 2.50
N LEU A 495 -39.32 -5.22 1.17
CA LEU A 495 -38.32 -5.95 0.39
C LEU A 495 -36.96 -5.22 0.45
N PRO A 496 -35.84 -5.95 0.36
CA PRO A 496 -34.52 -5.37 0.17
C PRO A 496 -34.45 -4.40 -1.02
N ASP A 497 -33.66 -3.33 -0.90
CA ASP A 497 -33.56 -2.27 -1.91
C ASP A 497 -33.10 -2.78 -3.28
N ASP A 498 -32.19 -3.75 -3.28
CA ASP A 498 -31.67 -4.43 -4.46
C ASP A 498 -32.73 -5.29 -5.16
N LEU A 499 -33.57 -5.98 -4.39
CA LEU A 499 -34.70 -6.75 -4.93
C LEU A 499 -35.78 -5.84 -5.51
N LEU A 500 -36.05 -4.70 -4.88
CA LEU A 500 -37.01 -3.71 -5.37
C LEU A 500 -36.65 -3.14 -6.75
N LEU A 501 -35.36 -3.07 -7.10
CA LEU A 501 -34.90 -2.58 -8.41
C LEU A 501 -35.45 -3.41 -9.57
N TYR A 502 -35.70 -4.71 -9.37
CA TYR A 502 -36.24 -5.58 -10.44
C TYR A 502 -37.66 -5.21 -10.85
N PHE A 503 -38.43 -4.63 -9.93
CA PHE A 503 -39.84 -4.26 -10.10
C PHE A 503 -40.04 -2.77 -10.46
N LYS A 504 -39.04 -1.91 -10.20
CA LYS A 504 -39.08 -0.46 -10.49
C LYS A 504 -38.95 -0.09 -11.98
N VAL A 505 -38.58 -1.02 -12.85
CA VAL A 505 -38.19 -0.74 -14.26
C VAL A 505 -39.36 -0.78 -15.25
N ASN A 506 -40.59 -1.07 -14.81
CA ASN A 506 -41.77 -1.17 -15.69
C ASN A 506 -42.88 -0.14 -15.39
N SER A 507 -42.56 0.97 -14.71
CA SER A 507 -43.48 2.11 -14.57
C SER A 507 -43.19 3.20 -15.57
#